data_AF-G3MGQ7-F1
#
_entry.id   AF-G3MGQ7-F1
#
_cell.length_a   1.000
_cell.length_b   1.000
_cell.length_c   1.000
_cell.angle_alpha   90.00
_cell.angle_beta   90.00
_cell.angle_gamma   90.00
#
_symmetry.space_group_name_H-M   'P 1'
#
loop_
_entity.id
_entity.type
_entity.pdbx_description
1 polymer ?
#
loop_
_entity_poly.entity_id
_entity_poly.type
_entity_poly.pdbx_seq_one_letter_code
_entity_poly.pdbx_strand_id
1 'polypeptide(L)'
;NTSLPLGIAQRVLCKGMQALHVSCILLLCAGFMHEAAAWVEEMIEQKPIDLSLSPKIGQVGQASWRKPGKHSKGNGESCSNNSQCRSGLCCVRESGARICRPKALGGQPCSDGQVKGGYYHDHCPCLVGGEDYCKQRRCTGSF
;
A
#
# COMPACT_ATOMS: atom_id res chain seq x y z
N ASN A 1 -4.81 17.61 75.16
CA ASN A 1 -4.83 16.13 75.23
C ASN A 1 -5.46 15.62 73.94
N THR A 2 -4.70 15.55 72.85
CA THR A 2 -5.18 15.09 71.54
C THR A 2 -3.99 14.62 70.69
N SER A 3 -3.44 13.44 71.01
CA SER A 3 -2.49 12.74 70.15
C SER A 3 -3.25 11.69 69.33
N LEU A 4 -3.56 12.03 68.08
CA LEU A 4 -4.06 11.06 67.10
C LEU A 4 -2.95 10.03 66.80
N PRO A 5 -3.24 8.71 66.71
CA PRO A 5 -2.22 7.70 66.50
C PRO A 5 -1.61 7.81 65.10
N LEU A 6 -0.28 7.84 65.05
CA LEU A 6 0.59 8.08 63.88
C LEU A 6 0.21 7.24 62.64
N GLY A 7 -0.30 6.03 62.84
CA GLY A 7 -0.70 5.10 61.76
C GLY A 7 -1.99 5.48 61.01
N ILE A 8 -2.90 6.26 61.61
CA ILE A 8 -4.13 6.70 60.94
C ILE A 8 -3.83 7.93 60.06
N ALA A 9 -3.02 8.86 60.56
CA ALA A 9 -2.55 10.02 59.79
C ALA A 9 -1.82 9.58 58.50
N GLN A 10 -0.95 8.57 58.58
CA GLN A 10 -0.17 8.08 57.44
C GLN A 10 -1.02 7.40 56.35
N ARG A 11 -2.09 6.68 56.74
CA ARG A 11 -3.03 6.07 55.79
C ARG A 11 -3.95 7.10 55.11
N VAL A 12 -4.33 8.15 55.84
CA VAL A 12 -5.14 9.27 55.29
C VAL A 12 -4.31 10.12 54.33
N LEU A 13 -3.03 10.38 54.66
CA LEU A 13 -2.09 11.06 53.75
C LEU A 13 -1.84 10.25 52.47
N CYS A 14 -1.65 8.93 52.57
CA CYS A 14 -1.37 8.09 51.41
C CYS A 14 -2.60 7.94 50.48
N LYS A 15 -3.81 7.82 51.04
CA LYS A 15 -5.06 7.86 50.26
C LYS A 15 -5.35 9.23 49.67
N GLY A 16 -5.03 10.32 50.39
CA GLY A 16 -5.13 11.68 49.89
C GLY A 16 -4.17 11.93 48.73
N MET A 17 -2.91 11.50 48.85
CA MET A 17 -1.91 11.59 47.78
C MET A 17 -2.28 10.75 46.55
N GLN A 18 -2.80 9.53 46.73
CA GLN A 18 -3.31 8.71 45.62
C GLN A 18 -4.54 9.35 44.96
N ALA A 19 -5.48 9.91 45.73
CA ALA A 19 -6.65 10.59 45.21
C ALA A 19 -6.28 11.86 44.44
N LEU A 20 -5.30 12.63 44.93
CA LEU A 20 -4.74 13.79 44.24
C LEU A 20 -4.04 13.38 42.93
N HIS A 21 -3.33 12.24 42.93
CA HIS A 21 -2.66 11.71 41.74
C HIS A 21 -3.66 11.24 40.68
N VAL A 22 -4.71 10.51 41.10
CA VAL A 22 -5.79 10.06 40.19
C VAL A 22 -6.57 11.25 39.65
N SER A 23 -6.89 12.24 40.48
CA SER A 23 -7.56 13.47 40.07
C SER A 23 -6.71 14.25 39.05
N CYS A 24 -5.41 14.40 39.32
CA CYS A 24 -4.48 15.07 38.40
C CYS A 24 -4.38 14.34 37.05
N ILE A 25 -4.27 13.00 37.06
CA ILE A 25 -4.27 12.18 35.84
C ILE A 25 -5.57 12.37 35.06
N LEU A 26 -6.73 12.35 35.72
CA LEU A 26 -8.03 12.55 35.06
C LEU A 26 -8.13 13.94 34.41
N LEU A 27 -7.62 14.99 35.07
CA LEU A 27 -7.60 16.35 34.51
C LEU A 27 -6.64 16.47 33.31
N LEU A 28 -5.46 15.85 33.37
CA LEU A 28 -4.52 15.80 32.25
C LEU A 28 -5.09 15.02 31.06
N CYS A 29 -5.74 13.87 31.31
CA CYS A 29 -6.42 13.10 30.27
C CYS A 29 -7.59 13.89 29.65
N ALA A 30 -8.41 14.57 30.46
CA ALA A 30 -9.50 15.40 29.96
C ALA A 30 -8.99 16.58 29.10
N GLY A 31 -7.88 17.21 29.50
CA GLY A 31 -7.22 18.26 28.73
C GLY A 31 -6.67 17.77 27.39
N PHE A 32 -5.97 16.63 27.39
CA PHE A 32 -5.44 16.02 26.15
C PHE A 32 -6.56 15.60 25.19
N MET A 33 -7.67 15.06 25.72
CA MET A 33 -8.84 14.71 24.91
C MET A 33 -9.56 15.95 24.34
N HIS A 34 -9.54 17.09 25.05
CA HIS A 34 -10.10 18.35 24.55
C HIS A 34 -9.25 18.94 23.42
N GLU A 35 -7.92 18.84 23.52
CA GLU A 35 -7.00 19.29 22.47
C GLU A 35 -7.04 18.35 21.25
N ALA A 36 -7.02 17.03 21.45
CA ALA A 36 -7.03 16.04 20.37
C ALA A 36 -8.29 16.11 19.49
N ALA A 37 -9.46 16.45 20.04
CA ALA A 37 -10.69 16.60 19.24
C ALA A 37 -10.56 17.72 18.18
N ALA A 38 -9.78 18.77 18.45
CA ALA A 38 -9.52 19.85 17.50
C ALA A 38 -8.51 19.45 16.41
N TRP A 39 -7.60 18.50 16.69
CA TRP A 39 -6.60 18.03 15.73
C TRP A 39 -7.09 16.92 14.79
N VAL A 40 -8.12 16.14 15.17
CA VAL A 40 -8.58 15.01 14.34
C VAL A 40 -9.40 15.50 13.12
N GLU A 41 -10.08 16.63 13.23
CA GLU A 41 -10.91 17.18 12.14
C GLU A 41 -10.08 17.75 10.99
N GLU A 42 -8.89 18.32 11.22
CA GLU A 42 -8.07 18.89 10.13
C GLU A 42 -7.32 17.84 9.30
N MET A 43 -7.17 16.60 9.78
CA MET A 43 -6.29 15.61 9.13
C MET A 43 -7.02 14.58 8.26
N ILE A 44 -8.36 14.54 8.28
CA ILE A 44 -9.16 13.52 7.57
C ILE A 44 -10.16 14.16 6.60
N GLU A 45 -10.08 15.46 6.33
CA GLU A 45 -10.85 16.08 5.24
C GLU A 45 -10.19 15.79 3.87
N GLN A 46 -10.54 14.66 3.27
CA GLN A 46 -10.34 14.48 1.83
C GLN A 46 -11.37 15.31 1.07
N LYS A 47 -11.05 16.57 0.80
CA LYS A 47 -11.91 17.44 -0.02
C LYS A 47 -12.12 16.80 -1.40
N PRO A 48 -13.37 16.58 -1.85
CA PRO A 48 -13.63 16.03 -3.17
C PRO A 48 -13.04 16.94 -4.25
N ILE A 49 -12.44 16.34 -5.27
CA ILE A 49 -11.96 17.06 -6.46
C ILE A 49 -13.20 17.61 -7.16
N ASP A 50 -13.40 18.92 -7.09
CA ASP A 50 -14.44 19.60 -7.85
C ASP A 50 -14.05 19.57 -9.34
N LEU A 51 -14.73 18.68 -10.08
CA LEU A 51 -14.61 18.52 -11.52
C LEU A 51 -15.42 19.58 -12.29
N SER A 52 -15.67 20.75 -11.70
CA SER A 52 -16.25 21.88 -12.42
C SER A 52 -15.32 22.34 -13.54
N LEU A 53 -15.57 21.78 -14.73
CA LEU A 53 -14.98 22.16 -16.00
C LEU A 53 -15.17 23.66 -16.22
N SER A 54 -14.06 24.39 -16.25
CA SER A 54 -13.92 25.58 -17.08
C SER A 54 -12.80 25.35 -18.10
N PRO A 55 -13.06 25.50 -19.42
CA PRO A 55 -12.08 25.25 -20.45
C PRO A 55 -11.10 26.41 -20.50
N LYS A 56 -10.07 26.36 -19.66
CA LYS A 56 -8.91 27.25 -19.75
C LYS A 56 -7.67 26.41 -20.02
N ILE A 57 -7.38 26.37 -21.31
CA ILE A 57 -6.11 26.01 -21.95
C ILE A 57 -4.94 26.36 -21.02
N GLY A 58 -4.29 25.34 -20.48
CA GLY A 58 -3.18 25.49 -19.54
C GLY A 58 -2.73 24.14 -18.99
N GLN A 59 -2.10 23.34 -19.85
CA GLN A 59 -1.21 22.21 -19.51
C GLN A 59 -1.54 21.44 -18.22
N VAL A 60 -2.73 20.82 -18.17
CA VAL A 60 -2.92 19.63 -17.32
C VAL A 60 -1.90 18.62 -17.80
N GLY A 61 -0.94 18.31 -16.91
CA GLY A 61 0.09 17.31 -17.14
C GLY A 61 -0.55 16.11 -17.81
N GLN A 62 -0.05 15.74 -18.98
CA GLN A 62 -0.58 14.66 -19.79
C GLN A 62 -0.77 13.45 -18.86
N ALA A 63 -2.01 13.23 -18.40
CA ALA A 63 -2.50 11.89 -18.20
C ALA A 63 -2.44 11.31 -19.60
N SER A 64 -1.24 10.82 -19.95
CA SER A 64 -1.01 10.03 -21.12
C SER A 64 -1.91 8.83 -20.88
N TRP A 65 -3.15 8.92 -21.36
CA TRP A 65 -3.90 7.79 -21.83
C TRP A 65 -3.00 7.17 -22.88
N ARG A 66 -1.97 6.43 -22.42
CA ARG A 66 -1.16 5.59 -23.28
C ARG A 66 -2.20 4.67 -23.87
N LYS A 67 -2.53 4.92 -25.15
CA LYS A 67 -3.40 4.04 -25.91
C LYS A 67 -2.94 2.62 -25.57
N PRO A 68 -3.84 1.69 -25.20
CA PRO A 68 -3.48 0.31 -24.96
C PRO A 68 -2.54 -0.08 -26.09
N GLY A 69 -1.29 -0.41 -25.72
CA GLY A 69 -0.26 -0.66 -26.73
C GLY A 69 -0.82 -1.70 -27.68
N LYS A 70 -0.74 -1.46 -28.99
CA LYS A 70 -1.11 -2.50 -29.95
C LYS A 70 -0.27 -3.73 -29.59
N HIS A 71 -0.90 -4.89 -29.43
CA HIS A 71 -0.25 -6.18 -29.20
C HIS A 71 0.55 -6.61 -30.45
N SER A 72 1.55 -5.82 -30.84
CA SER A 72 2.32 -6.02 -32.07
C SER A 72 3.67 -6.66 -31.80
N LYS A 73 4.20 -6.51 -30.57
CA LYS A 73 5.58 -6.88 -30.26
C LYS A 73 5.74 -8.39 -30.06
N GLY A 74 6.63 -8.98 -30.84
CA GLY A 74 7.04 -10.38 -30.80
C GLY A 74 8.16 -10.64 -29.81
N ASN A 75 8.56 -11.90 -29.73
CA ASN A 75 9.62 -12.36 -28.83
C ASN A 75 10.95 -11.62 -29.10
N GLY A 76 11.62 -11.17 -28.03
CA GLY A 76 12.88 -10.42 -28.08
C GLY A 76 12.73 -8.92 -28.32
N GLU A 77 11.55 -8.43 -28.71
CA GLU A 77 11.35 -6.99 -28.95
C GLU A 77 11.23 -6.20 -27.65
N SER A 78 11.79 -4.99 -27.64
CA SER A 78 11.75 -4.10 -26.48
C SER A 78 10.32 -3.68 -26.13
N CYS A 79 9.92 -3.80 -24.87
CA CYS A 79 8.57 -3.49 -24.39
C CYS A 79 8.59 -2.55 -23.19
N SER A 80 7.56 -1.73 -23.00
CA SER A 80 7.41 -0.96 -21.75
C SER A 80 6.50 -1.65 -20.75
N ASN A 81 5.47 -2.34 -21.25
CA ASN A 81 4.43 -3.03 -20.49
C ASN A 81 3.95 -4.28 -21.25
N ASN A 82 3.22 -5.14 -20.55
CA ASN A 82 2.73 -6.42 -21.02
C ASN A 82 1.76 -6.30 -22.22
N SER A 83 0.96 -5.24 -22.27
CA SER A 83 -0.02 -5.05 -23.35
C SER A 83 0.58 -4.76 -24.72
N GLN A 84 1.88 -4.42 -24.80
CA GLN A 84 2.56 -4.28 -26.10
C GLN A 84 2.91 -5.63 -26.73
N CYS A 85 3.09 -6.68 -25.92
CA CYS A 85 3.50 -7.99 -26.40
C CYS A 85 2.31 -8.77 -26.97
N ARG A 86 2.56 -9.59 -28.00
CA ARG A 86 1.55 -10.49 -28.57
C ARG A 86 1.02 -11.47 -27.52
N SER A 87 -0.17 -12.02 -27.80
CA SER A 87 -0.77 -13.09 -27.00
C SER A 87 0.21 -14.27 -26.83
N GLY A 88 0.28 -14.83 -25.62
CA GLY A 88 1.25 -15.88 -25.27
C GLY A 88 2.65 -15.35 -24.89
N LEU A 89 2.90 -14.05 -25.01
CA LEU A 89 4.11 -13.41 -24.53
C LEU A 89 3.83 -12.56 -23.28
N CYS A 90 4.89 -12.20 -22.58
CA CYS A 90 4.87 -11.19 -21.52
C CYS A 90 6.05 -10.22 -21.64
N CYS A 91 5.92 -9.04 -21.04
CA CYS A 91 7.03 -8.09 -20.94
C CYS A 91 7.87 -8.38 -19.69
N VAL A 92 9.11 -8.83 -19.86
CA VAL A 92 10.02 -9.17 -18.75
C VAL A 92 11.23 -8.23 -18.74
N ARG A 93 11.70 -7.87 -17.55
CA ARG A 93 12.97 -7.17 -17.36
C ARG A 93 14.09 -8.18 -17.14
N GLU A 94 15.03 -8.24 -18.09
CA GLU A 94 16.22 -9.09 -18.06
C GLU A 94 17.46 -8.20 -18.32
N SER A 95 18.48 -8.30 -17.48
CA SER A 95 19.75 -7.53 -17.63
C SER A 95 19.57 -6.02 -17.83
N GLY A 96 18.56 -5.43 -17.17
CA GLY A 96 18.24 -4.00 -17.25
C GLY A 96 17.36 -3.58 -18.42
N ALA A 97 17.22 -4.41 -19.45
CA ALA A 97 16.33 -4.17 -20.58
C ALA A 97 14.96 -4.83 -20.36
N ARG A 98 13.90 -4.28 -20.95
CA ARG A 98 12.57 -4.89 -20.95
C ARG A 98 12.25 -5.43 -22.34
N ILE A 99 12.00 -6.74 -22.43
CA ILE A 99 11.77 -7.43 -23.70
C ILE A 99 10.57 -8.38 -23.60
N CYS A 100 9.89 -8.60 -24.71
CA CYS A 100 8.82 -9.60 -24.76
C CYS A 100 9.42 -11.01 -24.76
N ARG A 101 8.96 -11.88 -23.86
CA ARG A 101 9.35 -13.29 -23.77
C ARG A 101 8.13 -14.21 -23.73
N PRO A 102 8.25 -15.50 -24.08
CA PRO A 102 7.17 -16.46 -23.97
C PRO A 102 6.73 -16.65 -22.53
N LYS A 103 5.42 -16.88 -22.33
CA LYS A 103 4.90 -17.32 -21.03
C LYS A 103 5.44 -18.70 -20.64
N ALA A 104 5.57 -18.93 -19.34
CA ALA A 104 6.12 -20.17 -18.82
C ALA A 104 5.16 -21.36 -19.02
N LEU A 105 5.70 -22.49 -19.49
CA LEU A 105 4.96 -23.76 -19.59
C LEU A 105 4.97 -24.50 -18.25
N GLY A 106 4.26 -25.63 -18.17
CA GLY A 106 4.28 -26.52 -17.00
C GLY A 106 5.71 -26.83 -16.52
N GLY A 107 5.94 -26.73 -15.21
CA GLY A 107 7.24 -26.99 -14.58
C GLY A 107 8.33 -25.92 -14.81
N GLN A 108 8.11 -24.96 -15.72
CA GLN A 108 9.04 -23.85 -15.94
C GLN A 108 8.97 -22.83 -14.80
N PRO A 109 10.07 -22.08 -14.57
CA PRO A 109 10.08 -21.00 -13.61
C PRO A 109 9.11 -19.88 -14.01
N CYS A 110 8.45 -19.30 -13.02
CA CYS A 110 7.50 -18.21 -13.18
C CYS A 110 7.68 -17.16 -12.08
N SER A 111 7.14 -15.97 -12.32
CA SER A 111 7.18 -14.86 -11.38
C SER A 111 5.86 -14.72 -10.62
N ASP A 112 5.96 -14.35 -9.35
CA ASP A 112 4.81 -14.31 -8.42
C ASP A 112 3.79 -13.20 -8.74
N GLY A 113 4.14 -12.24 -9.60
CA GLY A 113 3.20 -11.24 -10.07
C GLY A 113 3.82 -10.10 -10.89
N GLN A 114 2.94 -9.26 -11.42
CA GLN A 114 3.30 -8.08 -12.19
C GLN A 114 3.78 -6.92 -11.30
N VAL A 115 4.87 -6.27 -11.70
CA VAL A 115 5.42 -5.07 -11.05
C VAL A 115 4.67 -3.83 -11.52
N LYS A 116 4.60 -2.80 -10.67
CA LYS A 116 4.07 -1.48 -11.01
C LYS A 116 4.64 -0.98 -12.35
N GLY A 117 3.74 -0.67 -13.29
CA GLY A 117 4.10 -0.31 -14.68
C GLY A 117 3.89 -1.44 -15.70
N GLY A 118 3.48 -2.63 -15.25
CA GLY A 118 2.92 -3.65 -16.14
C GLY A 118 3.94 -4.62 -16.73
N TYR A 119 5.02 -4.94 -16.05
CA TYR A 119 6.07 -5.87 -16.52
C TYR A 119 6.46 -6.85 -15.41
N TYR A 120 7.16 -7.91 -15.77
CA TYR A 120 7.61 -8.98 -14.86
C TYR A 120 9.13 -8.92 -14.63
N HIS A 121 9.59 -9.38 -13.47
CA HIS A 121 11.01 -9.62 -13.21
C HIS A 121 11.38 -11.04 -13.58
N ASP A 122 12.50 -11.22 -14.30
CA ASP A 122 13.18 -12.49 -14.63
C ASP A 122 12.38 -13.51 -15.46
N HIS A 123 11.14 -13.82 -15.08
CA HIS A 123 10.30 -14.81 -15.72
C HIS A 123 8.91 -14.26 -16.05
N CYS A 124 8.25 -14.90 -17.02
CA CYS A 124 6.86 -14.63 -17.34
C CYS A 124 5.90 -15.42 -16.43
N PRO A 125 4.64 -14.99 -16.30
CA PRO A 125 3.61 -15.80 -15.68
C PRO A 125 3.35 -17.07 -16.52
N CYS A 126 2.63 -18.03 -15.92
CA CYS A 126 2.29 -19.26 -16.61
C CYS A 126 1.38 -19.01 -17.82
N LEU A 127 1.56 -19.79 -18.88
CA LEU A 127 0.76 -19.71 -20.10
C LEU A 127 -0.70 -20.05 -19.78
N VAL A 128 -0.90 -21.17 -19.09
CA VAL A 128 -2.20 -21.65 -18.60
C VAL A 128 -2.40 -21.15 -17.18
N GLY A 129 -3.53 -20.51 -16.93
CA GLY A 129 -3.92 -20.06 -15.59
C GLY A 129 -3.11 -18.88 -15.02
N GLY A 130 -2.12 -18.36 -15.76
CA GLY A 130 -1.47 -17.09 -15.43
C GLY A 130 -0.69 -17.14 -14.11
N GLU A 131 -0.91 -16.13 -13.27
CA GLU A 131 -0.24 -15.96 -11.98
C GLU A 131 -0.75 -16.96 -10.94
N ASP A 132 -2.03 -17.35 -11.00
CA ASP A 132 -2.65 -18.26 -10.03
C ASP A 132 -2.01 -19.66 -10.01
N TYR A 133 -1.42 -20.07 -11.14
CA TYR A 133 -0.79 -21.37 -11.34
C TYR A 133 0.73 -21.35 -11.08
N CYS A 134 1.29 -20.18 -10.77
CA CYS A 134 2.66 -20.04 -10.31
C CYS A 134 2.71 -20.38 -8.82
N LYS A 135 3.10 -21.62 -8.48
CA LYS A 135 3.29 -22.06 -7.09
C LYS A 135 4.75 -22.42 -6.87
N GLN A 136 5.33 -21.92 -5.78
CA GLN A 136 6.74 -22.15 -5.45
C GLN A 136 7.69 -21.76 -6.61
N ARG A 137 7.41 -20.62 -7.27
CA ARG A 137 8.12 -20.14 -8.47
C ARG A 137 8.13 -21.11 -9.66
N ARG A 138 7.16 -22.02 -9.76
CA ARG A 138 6.98 -22.92 -10.90
C ARG A 138 5.52 -23.04 -11.34
N CYS A 139 5.32 -23.28 -12.63
CA CYS A 139 4.00 -23.50 -13.19
C CYS A 139 3.48 -24.91 -12.89
N THR A 140 2.28 -24.99 -12.31
CA THR A 140 1.67 -26.25 -11.84
C THR A 140 0.74 -26.93 -12.86
N GLY A 141 0.51 -26.33 -14.04
CA GLY A 141 -0.33 -26.89 -15.10
C GLY A 141 0.40 -27.88 -16.03
N SER A 142 -0.30 -28.91 -16.50
CA SER A 142 0.23 -29.94 -17.41
C SER A 142 0.23 -29.51 -18.88
N PHE A 143 1.16 -30.10 -19.65
CA PHE A 143 1.49 -29.86 -21.06
C PHE A 143 0.38 -30.25 -22.03
#